data_AF-A0A073AVE1-F1
#
_entry.id   AF-A0A073AVE1-F1
#
_cell.length_a   1.000
_cell.length_b   1.000
_cell.length_c   1.000
_cell.angle_alpha   90.00
_cell.angle_beta   90.00
_cell.angle_gamma   90.00
#
_symmetry.space_group_name_H-M   'P 1'
#
loop_
_entity.id
_entity.type
_entity.pdbx_description
1 polymer ?
#
loop_
_entity_poly.entity_id
_entity_poly.type
_entity_poly.pdbx_seq_one_letter_code
_entity_poly.pdbx_strand_id
1 'polypeptide(L)'
;MELADPDPGRPEIRQDVLRLTELVGLVVYADYDSAGIRLHDNDQVVVLKSTGDWFVVWRMCQYLRGAWEWATGKAESSSTHADAMDLPPVASCVANGLTPESRRVLGHIIARESSLSAWDEQKRIAPETVFDLWSQQVNAVATKLMASFRGRFSTELRPWQR
;
A
#
# COMPACT_ATOMS: atom_id res chain seq x y z
N MET A 1 25.10 -21.37 -0.20
CA MET A 1 24.04 -21.46 0.83
C MET A 1 22.84 -20.75 0.23
N GLU A 2 21.94 -21.51 -0.40
CA GLU A 2 20.69 -20.95 -0.96
C GLU A 2 19.84 -20.48 0.21
N LEU A 3 19.61 -19.17 0.30
CA LEU A 3 18.59 -18.62 1.18
C LEU A 3 17.25 -19.13 0.64
N ALA A 4 16.64 -20.07 1.35
CA ALA A 4 15.30 -20.53 1.04
C ALA A 4 14.39 -19.30 0.91
N ASP A 5 13.77 -19.14 -0.27
CA ASP A 5 12.71 -18.17 -0.49
C ASP A 5 11.71 -18.31 0.66
N PRO A 6 11.23 -17.21 1.27
CA PRO A 6 10.29 -17.29 2.39
C PRO A 6 9.09 -18.11 1.94
N ASP A 7 8.98 -19.29 2.54
CA ASP A 7 8.01 -20.31 2.19
C ASP A 7 6.61 -19.69 2.02
N PRO A 8 5.97 -19.85 0.84
CA PRO A 8 4.59 -19.40 0.62
C PRO A 8 3.61 -19.97 1.66
N GLY A 9 4.01 -20.97 2.45
CA GLY A 9 3.24 -21.59 3.52
C GLY A 9 3.16 -20.84 4.87
N ARG A 10 3.80 -19.68 5.09
CA ARG A 10 3.72 -18.96 6.39
C ARG A 10 2.44 -18.10 6.53
N PRO A 11 1.44 -18.50 7.33
CA PRO A 11 0.15 -17.81 7.39
C PRO A 11 0.26 -16.37 7.88
N GLU A 12 1.22 -16.09 8.77
CA GLU A 12 1.47 -14.75 9.32
C GLU A 12 1.94 -13.74 8.26
N ILE A 13 2.76 -14.18 7.30
CA ILE A 13 3.24 -13.31 6.21
C ILE A 13 2.09 -12.96 5.27
N ARG A 14 1.26 -13.96 4.91
CA ARG A 14 0.07 -13.72 4.09
C ARG A 14 -0.89 -12.73 4.76
N GLN A 15 -1.11 -12.88 6.06
CA GLN A 15 -1.95 -11.95 6.83
C GLN A 15 -1.37 -10.53 6.85
N ASP A 16 -0.07 -10.38 7.04
CA ASP A 16 0.58 -9.06 7.00
C ASP A 16 0.49 -8.43 5.60
N VAL A 17 0.64 -9.20 4.51
CA VAL A 17 0.46 -8.72 3.13
C VAL A 17 -0.99 -8.31 2.87
N LEU A 18 -1.97 -9.08 3.34
CA LEU A 18 -3.39 -8.71 3.25
C LEU A 18 -3.65 -7.40 3.99
N ARG A 19 -3.16 -7.28 5.23
CA ARG A 19 -3.31 -6.07 6.03
C ARG A 19 -2.67 -4.86 5.35
N LEU A 20 -1.47 -5.01 4.78
CA LEU A 20 -0.81 -3.93 4.05
C LEU A 20 -1.64 -3.54 2.81
N THR A 21 -2.14 -4.53 2.06
CA THR A 21 -3.01 -4.32 0.91
C THR A 21 -4.29 -3.56 1.28
N GLU A 22 -4.95 -3.93 2.38
CA GLU A 22 -6.15 -3.25 2.88
C GLU A 22 -5.88 -1.80 3.27
N LEU A 23 -4.80 -1.55 4.02
CA LEU A 23 -4.40 -0.20 4.42
C LEU A 23 -4.10 0.68 3.21
N VAL A 24 -3.31 0.16 2.27
CA VAL A 24 -2.89 0.89 1.08
C VAL A 24 -4.04 1.07 0.08
N GLY A 25 -4.97 0.12 0.04
CA GLY A 25 -6.19 0.20 -0.77
C GLY A 25 -7.10 1.37 -0.39
N LEU A 26 -6.92 1.99 0.77
CA LEU A 26 -7.68 3.20 1.17
C LEU A 26 -7.29 4.45 0.35
N VAL A 27 -6.09 4.47 -0.24
CA VAL A 27 -5.55 5.66 -0.94
C VAL A 27 -5.31 5.43 -2.44
N VAL A 28 -5.58 4.22 -2.93
CA VAL A 28 -5.37 3.82 -4.33
C VAL A 28 -6.64 4.03 -5.14
N TYR A 29 -6.49 4.70 -6.29
CA TYR A 29 -7.48 4.85 -7.34
C TYR A 29 -7.07 3.99 -8.54
N ALA A 30 -8.00 3.26 -9.13
CA ALA A 30 -7.74 2.52 -10.36
C ALA A 30 -8.61 3.00 -11.51
N ASP A 31 -7.99 3.08 -12.70
CA ASP A 31 -8.70 3.15 -13.97
C ASP A 31 -9.44 1.82 -14.23
N TYR A 32 -10.45 1.88 -15.11
CA TYR A 32 -11.57 0.93 -15.29
C TYR A 32 -11.29 -0.59 -15.28
N ASP A 33 -10.04 -1.07 -15.31
CA ASP A 33 -9.69 -2.49 -15.52
C ASP A 33 -8.76 -3.14 -14.46
N SER A 34 -8.48 -2.51 -13.32
CA SER A 34 -7.62 -3.17 -12.30
C SER A 34 -7.95 -2.84 -10.85
N ALA A 35 -8.46 -3.82 -10.11
CA ALA A 35 -8.56 -3.89 -8.64
C ALA A 35 -9.35 -2.77 -7.93
N GLY A 36 -10.63 -3.06 -7.64
CA GLY A 36 -11.36 -2.54 -6.46
C GLY A 36 -11.50 -1.02 -6.38
N ILE A 37 -12.44 -0.45 -7.14
CA ILE A 37 -12.65 1.00 -7.23
C ILE A 37 -13.54 1.54 -6.09
N ARG A 38 -13.19 2.73 -5.57
CA ARG A 38 -14.11 3.65 -4.89
C ARG A 38 -14.30 4.91 -5.75
N LEU A 39 -15.52 5.14 -6.24
CA LEU A 39 -15.84 6.17 -7.26
C LEU A 39 -16.15 7.52 -6.60
N HIS A 40 -15.13 8.37 -6.45
CA HIS A 40 -15.29 9.79 -6.09
C HIS A 40 -14.43 10.68 -6.98
N ASP A 41 -14.95 11.03 -8.16
CA ASP A 41 -14.27 11.74 -9.25
C ASP A 41 -13.56 13.04 -8.83
N ASN A 42 -14.09 13.75 -7.83
CA ASN A 42 -13.48 15.00 -7.34
C ASN A 42 -12.17 14.76 -6.58
N ASP A 43 -12.06 13.69 -5.80
CA ASP A 43 -10.85 13.44 -5.00
C ASP A 43 -9.70 12.95 -5.86
N GLN A 44 -10.01 12.12 -6.87
CA GLN A 44 -9.04 11.67 -7.86
C GLN A 44 -8.42 12.88 -8.58
N VAL A 45 -9.25 13.84 -9.01
CA VAL A 45 -8.78 15.07 -9.68
C VAL A 45 -7.94 15.93 -8.73
N VAL A 46 -8.29 16.02 -7.45
CA VAL A 46 -7.53 16.81 -6.47
C VAL A 46 -6.19 16.14 -6.15
N VAL A 47 -6.15 14.82 -5.95
CA VAL A 47 -4.89 14.06 -5.81
C VAL A 47 -4.03 14.22 -7.07
N LEU A 48 -4.61 14.03 -8.26
CA LEU A 48 -3.93 14.21 -9.55
C LEU A 48 -3.36 15.62 -9.76
N LYS A 49 -4.06 16.65 -9.27
CA LYS A 49 -3.63 18.05 -9.39
C LYS A 49 -2.64 18.49 -8.31
N SER A 50 -2.68 17.86 -7.12
CA SER A 50 -1.84 18.21 -5.98
C SER A 50 -0.49 17.49 -5.96
N THR A 51 -0.31 16.45 -6.79
CA THR A 51 0.86 15.56 -6.69
C THR A 51 1.78 15.63 -7.92
N GLY A 52 2.98 16.16 -7.71
CA GLY A 52 4.17 15.66 -8.43
C GLY A 52 4.49 14.19 -8.08
N ASP A 53 3.79 13.66 -7.07
CA ASP A 53 3.91 12.32 -6.49
C ASP A 53 2.96 11.27 -7.13
N TRP A 54 2.19 11.65 -8.17
CA TRP A 54 1.28 10.76 -8.91
C TRP A 54 1.94 9.43 -9.32
N PHE A 55 3.20 9.51 -9.74
CA PHE A 55 3.98 8.35 -10.16
C PHE A 55 4.15 7.30 -9.04
N VAL A 56 4.25 7.73 -7.78
CA VAL A 56 4.44 6.84 -6.64
C VAL A 56 3.12 6.14 -6.29
N VAL A 57 2.00 6.86 -6.36
CA VAL A 57 0.65 6.30 -6.15
C VAL A 57 0.29 5.31 -7.25
N TRP A 58 0.56 5.64 -8.51
CA TRP A 58 0.27 4.76 -9.65
C TRP A 58 1.07 3.45 -9.60
N ARG A 59 2.37 3.49 -9.24
CA ARG A 59 3.17 2.28 -9.03
C ARG A 59 2.57 1.39 -7.93
N MET A 60 2.08 2.01 -6.86
CA MET A 60 1.44 1.29 -5.77
C MET A 60 0.19 0.52 -6.23
N CYS A 61 -0.59 1.07 -7.18
CA CYS A 61 -1.75 0.38 -7.76
C CYS A 61 -1.37 -0.95 -8.44
N GLN A 62 -0.24 -0.96 -9.16
CA GLN A 62 0.22 -2.15 -9.89
C GLN A 62 0.54 -3.30 -8.93
N TYR A 63 1.33 -3.02 -7.89
CA TYR A 63 1.74 -4.03 -6.92
C TYR A 63 0.59 -4.50 -6.01
N LEU A 64 -0.39 -3.63 -5.76
CA LEU A 64 -1.51 -3.94 -4.85
C LEU A 64 -2.35 -5.12 -5.35
N ARG A 65 -2.64 -5.16 -6.66
CA ARG A 65 -3.43 -6.25 -7.25
C ARG A 65 -2.72 -7.60 -7.13
N GLY A 66 -1.45 -7.67 -7.54
CA GLY A 66 -0.67 -8.90 -7.47
C GLY A 66 -0.46 -9.37 -6.03
N ALA A 67 -0.20 -8.45 -5.10
CA ALA A 67 -0.08 -8.75 -3.67
C ALA A 67 -1.36 -9.35 -3.08
N TRP A 68 -2.54 -8.82 -3.46
CA TRP A 68 -3.84 -9.36 -3.05
C TRP A 68 -4.07 -10.77 -3.60
N GLU A 69 -3.85 -10.96 -4.89
CA GLU A 69 -4.05 -12.24 -5.57
C GLU A 69 -3.13 -13.33 -5.00
N TRP A 70 -1.88 -12.98 -4.69
CA TRP A 70 -0.93 -13.85 -4.01
C TRP A 70 -1.41 -14.20 -2.59
N ALA A 71 -1.74 -13.20 -1.77
CA ALA A 71 -2.05 -13.42 -0.37
C ALA A 71 -3.38 -14.18 -0.15
N THR A 72 -4.33 -14.05 -1.09
CA THR A 72 -5.59 -14.80 -1.10
C THR A 72 -5.49 -16.18 -1.78
N GLY A 73 -4.33 -16.54 -2.35
CA GLY A 73 -4.14 -17.80 -3.08
C GLY A 73 -4.94 -17.89 -4.37
N LYS A 74 -5.35 -16.74 -4.94
CA LYS A 74 -6.17 -16.68 -6.16
C LYS A 74 -5.32 -16.69 -7.44
N ALA A 75 -4.05 -16.28 -7.37
CA ALA A 75 -3.09 -16.46 -8.45
C ALA A 75 -1.68 -16.70 -7.89
N GLU A 76 -1.12 -17.88 -8.20
CA GLU A 76 0.20 -18.34 -7.74
C GLU A 76 1.27 -18.21 -8.85
N SER A 77 1.26 -17.11 -9.61
CA SER A 77 2.34 -16.85 -10.57
C SER A 77 3.56 -16.24 -9.86
N SER A 78 4.73 -16.34 -10.50
CA SER A 78 5.93 -15.66 -10.02
C SER A 78 5.78 -14.13 -9.98
N SER A 79 4.90 -13.57 -10.81
CA SER A 79 4.60 -12.13 -10.84
C SER A 79 3.82 -11.67 -9.61
N THR A 80 2.76 -12.37 -9.21
CA THR A 80 1.99 -11.98 -8.01
C THR A 80 2.82 -12.11 -6.73
N HIS A 81 3.73 -13.09 -6.70
CA HIS A 81 4.72 -13.21 -5.63
C HIS A 81 5.71 -12.03 -5.60
N ALA A 82 6.22 -11.62 -6.76
CA ALA A 82 7.07 -10.44 -6.88
C ALA A 82 6.35 -9.17 -6.40
N ASP A 83 5.09 -9.00 -6.78
CA ASP A 83 4.26 -7.86 -6.38
C ASP A 83 4.04 -7.80 -4.86
N ALA A 84 3.76 -8.96 -4.23
CA ALA A 84 3.64 -9.07 -2.77
C ALA A 84 4.92 -8.64 -2.03
N MET A 85 6.08 -8.96 -2.60
CA MET A 85 7.36 -8.60 -2.01
C MET A 85 7.74 -7.14 -2.27
N ASP A 86 7.35 -6.54 -3.39
CA ASP A 86 7.71 -5.16 -3.75
C ASP A 86 6.73 -4.11 -3.20
N LEU A 87 5.52 -4.51 -2.78
CA LEU A 87 4.55 -3.60 -2.17
C LEU A 87 5.05 -2.89 -0.89
N PRO A 88 5.70 -3.55 0.09
CA PRO A 88 6.18 -2.91 1.32
C PRO A 88 7.06 -1.67 1.14
N PRO A 89 8.16 -1.69 0.36
CA PRO A 89 8.99 -0.49 0.16
C PRO A 89 8.23 0.63 -0.55
N VAL A 90 7.35 0.31 -1.51
CA VAL A 90 6.54 1.32 -2.22
C VAL A 90 5.54 1.97 -1.27
N ALA A 91 4.83 1.17 -0.47
CA ALA A 91 3.88 1.66 0.53
C ALA A 91 4.56 2.55 1.58
N SER A 92 5.75 2.17 2.05
CA SER A 92 6.52 2.98 2.99
C SER A 92 7.00 4.31 2.37
N CYS A 93 7.38 4.33 1.09
CA CYS A 93 7.69 5.57 0.39
C CYS A 93 6.49 6.52 0.35
N VAL A 94 5.28 6.03 0.05
CA VAL A 94 4.06 6.84 0.08
C VAL A 94 3.75 7.33 1.49
N ALA A 95 3.92 6.49 2.50
CA ALA A 95 3.67 6.85 3.89
C ALA A 95 4.58 8.00 4.40
N ASN A 96 5.78 8.14 3.84
CA ASN A 96 6.80 9.10 4.31
C ASN A 96 7.04 10.30 3.38
N GLY A 97 6.70 10.19 2.09
CA GLY A 97 7.22 11.06 1.04
C GLY A 97 6.26 12.11 0.46
N LEU A 98 5.07 12.28 1.02
CA LEU A 98 4.03 13.13 0.43
C LEU A 98 4.04 14.57 0.92
N THR A 99 3.67 15.49 0.03
CA THR A 99 3.48 16.92 0.34
C THR A 99 2.36 17.12 1.37
N PRO A 100 2.37 18.24 2.15
CA PRO A 100 1.30 18.54 3.09
C PRO A 100 -0.11 18.57 2.47
N GLU A 101 -0.23 19.07 1.24
CA GLU A 101 -1.50 19.11 0.53
C GLU A 101 -2.02 17.69 0.23
N SER A 102 -1.15 16.83 -0.30
CA SER A 102 -1.46 15.42 -0.58
C SER A 102 -1.86 14.68 0.70
N ARG A 103 -1.15 14.91 1.80
CA ARG A 103 -1.46 14.33 3.12
C ARG A 103 -2.85 14.74 3.59
N ARG A 104 -3.21 16.02 3.46
CA ARG A 104 -4.54 16.52 3.84
C ARG A 104 -5.65 15.88 3.02
N VAL A 105 -5.47 15.80 1.70
CA VAL A 105 -6.45 15.20 0.78
C VAL A 105 -6.61 13.70 1.06
N LEU A 106 -5.51 12.95 1.13
CA LEU A 106 -5.53 11.52 1.46
C LEU A 106 -6.10 11.26 2.86
N GLY A 107 -5.82 12.15 3.82
CA GLY A 107 -6.45 12.12 5.14
C GLY A 107 -7.98 12.19 5.07
N HIS A 108 -8.54 13.08 4.25
CA HIS A 108 -9.99 13.13 4.05
C HIS A 108 -10.54 11.85 3.45
N ILE A 109 -9.85 11.28 2.47
CA ILE A 109 -10.23 10.03 1.82
C ILE A 109 -10.21 8.90 2.85
N ILE A 110 -9.10 8.71 3.56
CA ILE A 110 -8.97 7.67 4.60
C ILE A 110 -10.07 7.79 5.65
N ALA A 111 -10.36 9.00 6.15
CA ALA A 111 -11.41 9.23 7.13
C ALA A 111 -12.81 8.83 6.63
N ARG A 112 -13.09 9.05 5.34
CA ARG A 112 -14.37 8.68 4.72
C ARG A 112 -14.46 7.19 4.42
N GLU A 113 -13.36 6.60 3.94
CA GLU A 113 -13.31 5.26 3.39
C GLU A 113 -13.04 4.17 4.45
N SER A 114 -12.53 4.55 5.62
CA SER A 114 -12.32 3.61 6.71
C SER A 114 -13.65 3.11 7.27
N SER A 115 -13.98 1.82 7.03
CA SER A 115 -15.10 1.12 7.67
C SER A 115 -14.76 0.60 9.07
N LEU A 116 -13.53 0.84 9.53
CA LEU A 116 -13.09 0.49 10.87
C LEU A 116 -13.81 1.42 11.84
N SER A 117 -14.68 0.86 12.69
CA SER A 117 -15.46 1.56 13.74
C SER A 117 -14.64 2.49 14.64
N ALA A 118 -13.32 2.33 14.70
CA ALA A 118 -12.38 3.25 15.37
C ALA A 118 -12.21 4.62 14.68
N TRP A 119 -12.68 4.79 13.43
CA TRP A 119 -12.47 5.99 12.62
C TRP A 119 -13.70 6.88 12.51
N ASP A 120 -14.90 6.40 12.86
CA ASP A 120 -16.10 7.23 12.91
C ASP A 120 -16.01 8.35 13.96
N GLU A 121 -15.32 8.09 15.08
CA GLU A 121 -14.98 9.12 16.09
C GLU A 121 -13.95 10.13 15.57
N GLN A 122 -13.15 9.75 14.56
CA GLN A 122 -12.08 10.57 14.00
C GLN A 122 -12.54 11.57 12.94
N LYS A 123 -13.83 11.57 12.56
CA LYS A 123 -14.42 12.61 11.68
C LYS A 123 -14.32 14.04 12.24
N ARG A 124 -13.92 14.18 13.51
CA ARG A 124 -13.68 15.47 14.19
C ARG A 124 -12.20 15.86 14.27
N ILE A 125 -11.28 15.01 13.80
CA ILE A 125 -9.84 15.21 13.85
C ILE A 125 -9.36 15.79 12.51
N ALA A 126 -8.28 16.58 12.55
CA ALA A 126 -7.66 17.11 11.34
C ALA A 126 -7.27 15.96 10.36
N PRO A 127 -7.57 16.08 9.06
CA PRO A 127 -7.25 15.08 8.04
C PRO A 127 -5.78 14.65 8.03
N GLU A 128 -4.87 15.57 8.30
CA GLU A 128 -3.44 15.30 8.37
C GLU A 128 -3.10 14.32 9.50
N THR A 129 -3.80 14.41 10.64
CA THR A 129 -3.65 13.44 11.73
C THR A 129 -4.19 12.06 11.36
N VAL A 130 -5.29 12.02 10.60
CA VAL A 130 -5.85 10.77 10.05
C VAL A 130 -4.81 10.10 9.12
N PHE A 131 -4.16 10.88 8.26
CA PHE A 131 -3.06 10.40 7.42
C PHE A 131 -1.86 9.91 8.25
N ASP A 132 -1.48 10.61 9.31
CA ASP A 132 -0.33 10.23 10.14
C ASP A 132 -0.54 8.89 10.86
N LEU A 133 -1.75 8.65 11.37
CA LEU A 133 -2.13 7.38 11.97
C LEU A 133 -2.13 6.23 10.95
N TRP A 134 -2.59 6.50 9.74
CA TRP A 134 -2.48 5.56 8.63
C TRP A 134 -1.02 5.28 8.27
N SER A 135 -0.20 6.31 8.13
CA SER A 135 1.22 6.22 7.79
C SER A 135 2.00 5.38 8.82
N GLN A 136 1.72 5.57 10.11
CA GLN A 136 2.31 4.76 11.18
C GLN A 136 1.97 3.27 11.04
N GLN A 137 0.71 2.94 10.71
CA GLN A 137 0.29 1.55 10.50
C GLN A 137 0.94 0.93 9.27
N VAL A 138 0.98 1.67 8.16
CA VAL A 138 1.65 1.22 6.93
C VAL A 138 3.13 0.96 7.20
N ASN A 139 3.84 1.90 7.83
CA ASN A 139 5.26 1.74 8.13
C ASN A 139 5.55 0.57 9.08
N ALA A 140 4.70 0.33 10.07
CA ALA A 140 4.84 -0.80 10.99
C ALA A 140 4.74 -2.15 10.25
N VAL A 141 3.70 -2.32 9.42
CA VAL A 141 3.50 -3.56 8.65
C VAL A 141 4.57 -3.72 7.57
N ALA A 142 4.90 -2.65 6.85
CA ALA A 142 5.92 -2.66 5.80
C ALA A 142 7.30 -3.04 6.36
N THR A 143 7.69 -2.51 7.52
CA THR A 143 8.98 -2.85 8.15
C THR A 143 9.06 -4.33 8.51
N LYS A 144 7.96 -4.89 9.06
CA LYS A 144 7.87 -6.32 9.37
C LYS A 144 8.02 -7.17 8.11
N LEU A 145 7.31 -6.83 7.04
CA LEU A 145 7.38 -7.55 5.76
C LEU A 145 8.75 -7.43 5.08
N MET A 146 9.35 -6.23 5.06
CA MET A 146 10.71 -6.04 4.53
C MET A 146 11.73 -6.88 5.28
N ALA A 147 11.57 -7.06 6.60
CA ALA A 147 12.41 -7.96 7.39
C ALA A 147 12.22 -9.45 7.01
N SER A 148 10.99 -9.85 6.69
CA SER A 148 10.68 -11.20 6.21
C SER A 148 11.20 -11.46 4.79
N PHE A 149 11.26 -10.43 3.95
CA PHE A 149 11.73 -10.49 2.55
C PHE A 149 13.19 -10.09 2.36
N ARG A 150 14.01 -10.08 3.43
CA ARG A 150 15.41 -9.62 3.39
C ARG A 150 16.25 -10.24 2.27
N GLY A 151 16.00 -11.49 1.88
CA GLY A 151 16.68 -12.15 0.76
C GLY A 151 16.54 -11.38 -0.56
N ARG A 152 15.37 -10.83 -0.87
CA ARG A 152 15.09 -10.06 -2.10
C ARG A 152 15.75 -8.68 -2.08
N PHE A 153 15.79 -8.02 -0.92
CA PHE A 153 16.34 -6.67 -0.77
C PHE A 153 17.84 -6.63 -0.43
N SER A 154 18.48 -7.79 -0.29
CA SER A 154 19.92 -7.92 -0.06
C SER A 154 20.76 -7.75 -1.34
N THR A 155 20.14 -7.80 -2.53
CA THR A 155 20.82 -7.50 -3.80
C THR A 155 20.75 -6.00 -4.09
N GLU A 156 21.88 -5.39 -4.43
CA GLU A 156 22.11 -3.93 -4.56
C GLU A 156 21.18 -3.15 -5.52
N LEU A 157 20.30 -3.84 -6.26
CA LEU A 157 19.32 -3.19 -7.15
C LEU A 157 18.04 -2.88 -6.38
N ARG A 158 17.67 -1.59 -6.32
CA ARG A 158 16.37 -1.20 -5.79
C ARG A 158 15.27 -1.76 -6.69
N PRO A 159 14.14 -2.25 -6.16
CA PRO A 159 13.11 -2.94 -6.93
C PRO A 159 12.48 -2.11 -8.07
N TRP A 160 12.62 -0.79 -8.06
CA TRP A 160 12.14 0.11 -9.13
C TRP A 160 13.17 0.45 -10.21
N GLN A 161 14.38 -0.13 -10.13
CA GLN A 161 15.47 0.06 -11.09
C GLN A 161 15.65 -1.11 -12.06
N ARG A 162 14.77 -2.13 -11.99
CA ARG A 162 14.71 -3.23 -12.96
C ARG A 162 13.62 -2.98 -13.98
#